data_AF-D2U4Q6-F1
#
_entry.id   AF-D2U4Q6-F1
#
_cell.length_a   1.000
_cell.length_b   1.000
_cell.length_c   1.000
_cell.angle_alpha   90.00
_cell.angle_beta   90.00
_cell.angle_gamma   90.00
#
_symmetry.space_group_name_H-M   'P 1'
#
loop_
_entity.id
_entity.type
_entity.pdbx_description
1 polymer ?
#
loop_
_entity_poly.entity_id
_entity_poly.type
_entity_poly.pdbx_seq_one_letter_code
_entity_poly.pdbx_strand_id
1 'polypeptide(L)'
;MTPATRLACGIKDVASTQKETFATTQAVWRFLNNEKISFSKLNQPILELANREIKQSTHTYALMIHDWSHLKFVTHKSKKRILKMSHHGDLGYELQSSLLVDAAKDYQLYRFLNP
;
A
#
# COMPACT_ATOMS: atom_id res chain seq x y z
N MET A 1 2.53 -21.71 3.99
CA MET A 1 1.97 -20.36 3.71
C MET A 1 2.92 -19.65 2.76
N THR A 2 2.44 -19.12 1.63
CA THR A 2 3.31 -18.40 0.69
C THR A 2 3.66 -17.01 1.25
N PRO A 3 4.82 -16.43 0.91
CA PRO A 3 5.21 -15.09 1.37
C PRO A 3 4.16 -14.02 1.08
N ALA A 4 3.44 -14.16 -0.04
CA ALA A 4 2.34 -13.28 -0.45
C ALA A 4 1.15 -13.27 0.53
N THR A 5 0.89 -14.36 1.26
CA THR A 5 -0.17 -14.39 2.30
C THR A 5 0.23 -13.59 3.54
N ARG A 6 1.54 -13.41 3.77
CA ARG A 6 2.09 -12.67 4.92
C ARG A 6 2.06 -11.14 4.73
N LEU A 7 1.75 -10.69 3.52
CA LEU A 7 1.53 -9.28 3.14
C LEU A 7 0.04 -8.88 3.19
N ALA A 8 -0.81 -9.69 3.83
CA ALA A 8 -2.23 -9.40 3.90
C ALA A 8 -2.46 -7.97 4.43
N CYS A 9 -3.08 -7.16 3.57
CA CYS A 9 -3.53 -5.82 3.88
C CYS A 9 -4.32 -5.87 5.19
N GLY A 10 -4.00 -5.01 6.17
CA GLY A 10 -4.59 -5.05 7.52
C GLY A 10 -6.13 -5.08 7.55
N ILE A 11 -6.79 -4.62 6.48
CA ILE A 11 -8.25 -4.75 6.30
C ILE A 11 -8.69 -6.22 6.12
N LYS A 12 -7.96 -7.01 5.32
CA LYS A 12 -8.24 -8.43 5.10
C LYS A 12 -8.01 -9.23 6.38
N ASP A 13 -6.98 -8.91 7.14
CA ASP A 13 -6.72 -9.54 8.44
C ASP A 13 -7.86 -9.25 9.42
N VAL A 14 -8.22 -7.97 9.59
CA VAL A 14 -9.36 -7.56 10.41
C VAL A 14 -10.65 -8.27 9.97
N ALA A 15 -10.90 -8.35 8.66
CA ALA A 15 -12.10 -9.01 8.14
C ALA A 15 -12.11 -10.52 8.40
N SER A 16 -10.97 -11.19 8.20
CA SER A 16 -10.82 -12.65 8.30
C SER A 16 -10.93 -13.20 9.73
N THR A 17 -10.73 -12.36 10.75
CA THR A 17 -10.87 -12.76 12.16
C THR A 17 -12.32 -12.83 12.62
N GLN A 18 -13.26 -12.27 11.86
CA GLN A 18 -14.67 -12.22 12.21
C GLN A 18 -15.41 -13.41 11.61
N LYS A 19 -16.33 -14.01 12.39
CA LYS A 19 -17.12 -15.17 11.96
C LYS A 19 -18.41 -14.79 11.23
N GLU A 20 -18.91 -13.57 11.47
CA GLU A 20 -20.21 -13.10 10.98
C GLU A 20 -20.06 -11.85 10.11
N THR A 21 -20.81 -11.76 9.01
CA THR A 21 -20.76 -10.65 8.05
C THR A 21 -21.00 -9.28 8.69
N PHE A 22 -21.92 -9.20 9.66
CA PHE A 22 -22.18 -7.95 10.38
C PHE A 22 -20.98 -7.52 11.22
N ALA A 23 -20.34 -8.47 11.92
CA ALA A 23 -19.13 -8.21 12.71
C ALA A 23 -17.96 -7.81 11.81
N THR A 24 -17.78 -8.46 10.66
CA THR A 24 -16.81 -8.07 9.63
C THR A 24 -17.01 -6.62 9.19
N THR A 25 -18.25 -6.24 8.86
CA THR A 25 -18.59 -4.87 8.42
C THR A 25 -18.26 -3.85 9.51
N GLN A 26 -18.66 -4.13 10.75
CA GLN A 26 -18.39 -3.24 11.88
C GLN A 26 -16.88 -3.13 12.17
N ALA A 27 -16.14 -4.23 12.12
CA ALA A 27 -14.71 -4.25 12.37
C ALA A 27 -13.92 -3.46 11.31
N VAL A 28 -14.23 -3.66 10.03
CA VAL A 28 -13.61 -2.92 8.93
C VAL A 28 -13.97 -1.43 9.01
N TRP A 29 -15.23 -1.09 9.30
CA TRP A 29 -15.64 0.31 9.47
C TRP A 29 -14.89 0.99 10.61
N ARG A 30 -14.80 0.33 11.78
CA ARG A 30 -14.05 0.87 12.94
C ARG A 30 -12.58 1.04 12.63
N PHE A 31 -11.96 0.09 11.91
CA PHE A 31 -10.57 0.19 11.49
C PHE A 31 -10.32 1.40 10.58
N LEU A 32 -11.16 1.57 9.54
CA LEU A 32 -11.02 2.68 8.58
C LEU A 32 -11.33 4.06 9.16
N ASN A 33 -12.10 4.12 10.25
CA ASN A 33 -12.49 5.38 10.93
C ASN A 33 -11.77 5.56 12.28
N ASN A 34 -10.66 4.87 12.52
CA ASN A 34 -9.94 4.97 13.79
C ASN A 34 -8.96 6.16 13.81
N GLU A 35 -9.40 7.28 14.39
CA GLU A 35 -8.57 8.50 14.52
C GLU A 35 -7.31 8.31 15.38
N LYS A 36 -7.20 7.23 16.15
CA LYS A 36 -6.02 6.92 16.96
C LYS A 36 -4.86 6.36 16.12
N ILE A 37 -5.09 6.03 14.85
CA ILE A 37 -4.07 5.47 13.94
C ILE A 37 -3.74 6.51 12.88
N SER A 38 -2.49 7.00 12.91
CA SER A 38 -1.96 7.85 11.85
C SER A 38 -1.52 7.04 10.63
N PHE A 39 -1.40 7.69 9.47
CA PHE A 39 -0.86 7.06 8.26
C PHE A 39 0.56 6.49 8.46
N SER A 40 1.42 7.19 9.22
CA SER A 40 2.76 6.69 9.54
C SER A 40 2.69 5.37 10.32
N LYS A 41 1.82 5.30 11.34
CA LYS A 41 1.60 4.09 12.13
C LYS A 41 1.01 2.95 11.29
N LEU A 42 0.14 3.27 10.34
CA LEU A 42 -0.43 2.28 9.41
C LEU A 42 0.64 1.67 8.48
N ASN A 43 1.63 2.47 8.06
CA ASN A 43 2.71 2.02 7.16
C ASN A 43 3.86 1.30 7.89
N GLN A 44 4.01 1.51 9.20
CA GLN A 44 5.12 0.96 9.98
C GLN A 44 5.30 -0.57 9.82
N PRO A 45 4.26 -1.42 9.88
CA PRO A 45 4.44 -2.87 9.71
C PRO A 45 4.97 -3.26 8.33
N ILE A 46 4.60 -2.51 7.28
CA ILE A 46 5.08 -2.74 5.91
C ILE A 46 6.58 -2.41 5.84
N LEU A 47 6.99 -1.29 6.43
CA LEU A 47 8.40 -0.88 6.48
C LEU A 47 9.26 -1.85 7.30
N GLU A 48 8.77 -2.31 8.45
CA GLU A 48 9.46 -3.30 9.30
C GLU A 48 9.64 -4.63 8.57
N LEU A 49 8.59 -5.10 7.88
CA LEU A 49 8.64 -6.30 7.06
C LEU A 49 9.65 -6.14 5.92
N ALA A 50 9.57 -5.04 5.16
CA ALA A 50 10.48 -4.77 4.05
C ALA A 50 11.95 -4.76 4.52
N ASN A 51 12.24 -4.08 5.63
CA ASN A 51 13.57 -4.06 6.24
C ASN A 51 14.04 -5.44 6.71
N ARG A 52 13.15 -6.25 7.28
CA ARG A 52 13.49 -7.60 7.73
C ARG A 52 13.80 -8.53 6.56
N GLU A 53 12.97 -8.49 5.52
CA GLU A 53 13.10 -9.38 4.36
C GLU A 53 14.32 -9.00 3.51
N ILE A 54 14.59 -7.70 3.30
CA ILE A 54 15.73 -7.29 2.47
C ILE A 54 17.08 -7.62 3.12
N LYS A 55 17.17 -7.62 4.46
CA LYS A 55 18.37 -8.07 5.20
C LYS A 55 18.68 -9.56 5.02
N GLN A 56 17.73 -10.34 4.52
CA GLN A 56 17.93 -11.76 4.18
C GLN A 56 18.36 -11.95 2.73
N SER A 57 18.46 -10.88 1.94
CA SER A 57 18.95 -10.94 0.57
C SER A 57 20.43 -11.36 0.55
N THR A 58 20.79 -12.14 -0.45
CA THR A 58 22.19 -12.50 -0.74
C THR A 58 22.92 -11.40 -1.53
N HIS A 59 22.21 -10.36 -1.95
CA HIS A 59 22.75 -9.25 -2.73
C HIS A 59 23.00 -8.03 -1.83
N THR A 60 24.11 -7.33 -2.07
CA THR A 60 24.51 -6.15 -1.28
C THR A 60 23.61 -4.93 -1.50
N TYR A 61 22.92 -4.89 -2.64
CA TYR A 61 22.06 -3.79 -3.04
C TYR A 61 20.61 -4.23 -3.19
N ALA A 62 19.70 -3.26 -3.02
CA ALA A 62 18.28 -3.37 -3.34
C ALA A 62 17.87 -2.22 -4.26
N LEU A 63 16.85 -2.45 -5.09
CA LEU A 63 16.30 -1.42 -5.95
C LEU A 63 15.10 -0.76 -5.27
N MET A 64 15.06 0.57 -5.26
CA MET A 64 13.91 1.34 -4.78
C MET A 64 13.24 2.02 -5.98
N ILE A 65 12.08 1.52 -6.38
CA ILE A 65 11.29 2.11 -7.47
C ILE A 65 10.38 3.16 -6.85
N HIS A 66 10.42 4.38 -7.40
CA HIS A 66 9.55 5.47 -6.99
C HIS A 66 8.59 5.83 -8.12
N ASP A 67 7.33 6.03 -7.79
CA ASP A 67 6.31 6.48 -8.73
C ASP A 67 5.32 7.43 -8.06
N TRP A 68 4.65 8.24 -8.88
CA TRP A 68 3.58 9.15 -8.48
C TRP A 68 2.30 8.77 -9.21
N SER A 69 1.26 8.44 -8.44
CA SER A 69 -0.05 8.09 -8.96
C SER A 69 -1.09 9.15 -8.60
N HIS A 70 -2.01 9.42 -9.52
CA HIS A 70 -3.12 10.35 -9.28
C HIS A 70 -4.33 9.60 -8.70
N LEU A 71 -4.82 10.05 -7.54
CA LEU A 71 -6.05 9.55 -6.93
C LEU A 71 -7.19 10.54 -7.21
N LYS A 72 -8.01 10.25 -8.23
CA LYS A 72 -9.11 11.13 -8.65
C LYS A 72 -10.32 11.00 -7.72
N PHE A 73 -10.82 12.12 -7.21
CA PHE A 73 -11.95 12.19 -6.27
C PHE A 73 -13.01 13.23 -6.69
N VAL A 74 -13.25 13.37 -8.00
CA VAL A 74 -14.09 14.41 -8.61
C VAL A 74 -15.51 14.51 -8.02
N THR A 75 -16.14 13.37 -7.74
CA THR A 75 -17.53 13.31 -7.24
C THR A 75 -17.62 13.17 -5.71
N HIS A 76 -16.49 13.01 -5.01
CA HIS A 76 -16.46 12.71 -3.58
C HIS A 76 -16.37 13.99 -2.74
N LYS A 77 -17.51 14.67 -2.59
CA LYS A 77 -17.62 15.97 -1.88
C LYS A 77 -17.16 15.95 -0.41
N SER A 78 -17.10 14.78 0.22
CA SER A 78 -16.61 14.62 1.59
C SER A 78 -15.08 14.72 1.71
N LYS A 79 -14.34 14.57 0.60
CA LYS A 79 -12.87 14.68 0.58
C LYS A 79 -12.47 16.16 0.57
N LYS A 80 -11.68 16.55 1.57
CA LYS A 80 -11.21 17.93 1.78
C LYS A 80 -9.78 18.07 1.27
N ARG A 81 -9.37 19.30 0.92
CA ARG A 81 -8.00 19.60 0.46
C ARG A 81 -7.59 18.80 -0.79
N ILE A 82 -8.52 18.59 -1.71
CA ILE A 82 -8.21 18.03 -3.03
C ILE A 82 -7.47 19.09 -3.85
N LEU A 83 -6.43 18.67 -4.56
CA LEU A 83 -5.63 19.52 -5.42
C LEU A 83 -6.22 19.50 -6.84
N LYS A 84 -6.17 20.65 -7.50
CA LYS A 84 -6.38 20.75 -8.94
C LYS A 84 -5.07 20.40 -9.63
N MET A 85 -5.11 19.34 -10.43
CA MET A 85 -3.95 18.79 -11.12
C MET A 85 -3.84 19.38 -12.53
N SER A 86 -3.28 18.61 -13.48
CA SER A 86 -2.92 19.07 -14.82
C SER A 86 -4.08 19.56 -15.69
N HIS A 87 -5.31 19.09 -15.48
CA HIS A 87 -6.48 19.51 -16.25
C HIS A 87 -7.63 19.98 -15.36
N HIS A 88 -8.54 20.79 -15.91
CA HIS A 88 -9.62 21.43 -15.17
C HIS A 88 -10.55 20.46 -14.41
N GLY A 89 -10.64 19.20 -14.84
CA GLY A 89 -11.45 18.15 -14.22
C GLY A 89 -10.68 17.18 -13.30
N ASP A 90 -9.35 17.29 -13.22
CA ASP A 90 -8.54 16.38 -12.40
C ASP A 90 -8.39 16.96 -10.99
N LEU A 91 -9.37 16.61 -10.14
CA LEU A 91 -9.39 16.94 -8.72
C LEU A 91 -9.10 15.69 -7.90
N GLY A 92 -8.08 15.73 -7.05
CA GLY A 92 -7.63 14.54 -6.35
C GLY A 92 -6.48 14.76 -5.38
N TYR A 93 -5.82 13.66 -5.05
CA TYR A 93 -4.54 13.66 -4.33
C TYR A 93 -3.45 13.05 -5.22
N GLU A 94 -2.22 13.44 -4.97
CA GLU A 94 -1.05 12.72 -5.45
C GLU A 94 -0.62 11.69 -4.41
N LEU A 95 -0.36 10.47 -4.88
CA LEU A 95 0.19 9.39 -4.07
C LEU A 95 1.59 9.07 -4.58
N GLN A 96 2.59 9.49 -3.82
CA GLN A 96 3.95 8.99 -4.01
C GLN A 96 4.05 7.60 -3.39
N SER A 97 4.46 6.62 -4.19
CA SER A 97 4.66 5.24 -3.76
C SER A 97 6.11 4.82 -3.98
N SER A 98 6.62 3.98 -3.07
CA SER A 98 7.95 3.39 -3.18
C SER A 98 7.84 1.88 -3.07
N LEU A 99 8.46 1.15 -3.99
CA LEU A 99 8.52 -0.30 -4.02
C LEU A 99 9.97 -0.76 -3.87
N LEU A 100 10.24 -1.45 -2.78
CA LEU A 100 11.54 -2.08 -2.53
C LEU A 100 11.59 -3.44 -3.22
N VAL A 101 12.60 -3.63 -4.06
CA VAL A 101 12.84 -4.85 -4.83
C VAL A 101 14.20 -5.44 -4.44
N ASP A 102 14.18 -6.73 -4.16
CA ASP A 102 15.38 -7.51 -3.88
C ASP A 102 16.13 -7.83 -5.18
N ALA A 103 17.32 -7.24 -5.34
CA ALA A 103 18.13 -7.40 -6.55
C ALA A 103 18.65 -8.84 -6.75
N ALA A 104 18.66 -9.68 -5.70
CA ALA A 104 19.00 -11.10 -5.85
C ALA A 104 17.91 -11.88 -6.61
N LYS A 105 16.68 -11.37 -6.64
CA LYS A 105 15.49 -12.02 -7.22
C LYS A 105 15.09 -11.45 -8.58
N ASP A 106 15.96 -10.62 -9.16
CA ASP A 106 15.68 -9.75 -10.30
C ASP A 106 15.56 -10.45 -11.68
N TYR A 107 15.58 -11.79 -11.71
CA TYR A 107 15.47 -12.59 -12.93
C TYR A 107 14.14 -12.41 -13.70
N GLN A 108 13.16 -11.67 -13.17
CA GLN A 108 11.86 -11.45 -13.82
C GLN A 108 11.66 -10.02 -14.36
N LEU A 109 12.40 -9.01 -13.87
CA LEU A 109 12.21 -7.61 -14.30
C LEU A 109 12.83 -7.31 -15.67
N TYR A 110 13.90 -8.01 -16.06
CA TYR A 110 14.48 -7.91 -17.40
C TYR A 110 13.50 -8.26 -18.53
N ARG A 111 12.45 -9.06 -18.26
CA ARG A 111 11.45 -9.44 -19.25
C ARG A 111 10.36 -8.39 -19.49
N PHE A 112 10.19 -7.43 -18.57
CA PHE A 112 9.19 -6.36 -18.71
C PHE A 112 9.75 -5.09 -19.36
N LEU A 113 11.07 -4.90 -19.34
CA LEU A 113 11.73 -3.69 -19.85
C LEU A 113 12.30 -3.85 -21.26
N ASN A 114 12.32 -5.06 -21.81
CA ASN A 114 12.67 -5.35 -23.21
C ASN A 114 11.71 -6.40 -23.80
N PRO A 115 10.58 -5.99 -24.42
CA PRO A 115 9.72 -6.88 -25.19
C PRO A 115 10.35 -7.35 -26.50
#